data_AF-A0ABD2KB42-F1
#
_entry.id   AF-A0ABD2KB42-F1
#
_cell.length_a   1.000
_cell.length_b   1.000
_cell.length_c   1.000
_cell.angle_alpha   90.00
_cell.angle_beta   90.00
_cell.angle_gamma   90.00
#
_symmetry.space_group_name_H-M   'P 1'
#
loop_
_entity.id
_entity.type
_entity.pdbx_description
1 polymer ?
#
loop_
_entity_poly.entity_id
_entity_poly.type
_entity_poly.pdbx_seq_one_letter_code
_entity_poly.pdbx_strand_id
1 'polypeptide(L)'
;MHSTGLELLLPLMTEELLNVPHLCASFFRLLIFVSDIAAEGIAQSPPQMLDDILRCVKAALDYSFGGDRVRSALEIVNGLAANCVEDSVKKTGKYATMTERLLALVPKMFQLAMEYSFELDLLSDASSALFSLILLGPDSFKAFVTHLLNLPSNQENRERLEEAFSQLLTPFPGVDDISFPVQPHSQLNRRFQSNFEDFLIRVSGCLCLN
;
A
#
# COMPACT_ATOMS: atom_id res chain seq x y z
N MET A 1 -3.65 -10.42 24.79
CA MET A 1 -5.03 -10.02 25.15
C MET A 1 -5.94 -10.61 24.09
N HIS A 2 -7.00 -11.33 24.47
CA HIS A 2 -7.91 -11.94 23.51
C HIS A 2 -8.58 -10.85 22.65
N SER A 3 -8.30 -10.88 21.34
CA SER A 3 -8.83 -10.03 20.28
C SER A 3 -10.32 -10.29 19.97
N THR A 4 -11.11 -10.64 21.00
CA THR A 4 -12.48 -11.16 20.84
C THR A 4 -13.44 -10.14 20.22
N GLY A 5 -13.24 -8.85 20.48
CA GLY A 5 -14.14 -7.81 19.97
C GLY A 5 -14.03 -7.62 18.45
N LEU A 6 -12.80 -7.53 17.93
CA LEU A 6 -12.58 -7.31 16.49
C LEU A 6 -12.82 -8.59 15.68
N GLU A 7 -12.46 -9.75 16.23
CA GLU A 7 -12.77 -11.07 15.63
C GLU A 7 -14.27 -11.31 15.49
N LEU A 8 -15.10 -10.80 16.41
CA LEU A 8 -16.56 -10.87 16.30
C LEU A 8 -17.14 -9.84 15.33
N LEU A 9 -16.51 -8.67 15.20
CA LEU A 9 -16.99 -7.57 14.36
C LEU A 9 -16.69 -7.79 12.88
N LEU A 10 -15.49 -8.29 12.55
CA LEU A 10 -15.00 -8.43 11.18
C LEU A 10 -15.93 -9.26 10.26
N PRO A 11 -16.45 -10.42 10.68
CA PRO A 11 -17.38 -11.20 9.85
C PRO A 11 -18.72 -10.49 9.60
N LEU A 12 -19.12 -9.58 10.50
CA LEU A 12 -20.36 -8.83 10.38
C LEU A 12 -20.22 -7.67 9.39
N MET A 13 -19.01 -7.17 9.13
CA MET A 13 -18.79 -6.06 8.19
C MET A 13 -18.86 -6.54 6.73
N THR A 14 -20.09 -6.78 6.27
CA THR A 14 -20.43 -7.06 4.87
C THR A 14 -20.36 -5.80 4.02
N GLU A 15 -20.36 -5.96 2.69
CA GLU A 15 -20.37 -4.83 1.75
C GLU A 15 -21.60 -3.91 1.96
N GLU A 16 -22.76 -4.49 2.26
CA GLU A 16 -23.99 -3.75 2.59
C GLU A 16 -23.80 -2.88 3.85
N LEU A 17 -23.15 -3.41 4.88
CA LEU A 17 -22.91 -2.67 6.12
C LEU A 17 -21.79 -1.64 5.97
N LEU A 18 -20.79 -1.88 5.12
CA LEU A 18 -19.78 -0.90 4.73
C LEU A 18 -20.38 0.27 3.91
N ASN A 19 -21.59 0.10 3.36
CA ASN A 19 -22.35 1.18 2.72
C ASN A 19 -23.12 2.09 3.70
N VAL A 20 -23.21 1.72 4.99
CA VAL A 20 -23.82 2.58 6.01
C VAL A 20 -22.77 3.60 6.50
N PRO A 21 -22.89 4.91 6.18
CA PRO A 21 -21.78 5.86 6.33
C PRO A 21 -21.24 6.00 7.76
N HIS A 22 -22.13 6.14 8.75
CA HIS A 22 -21.72 6.30 10.16
C HIS A 22 -21.08 5.05 10.76
N LEU A 23 -21.58 3.87 10.39
CA LEU A 23 -21.02 2.59 10.81
C LEU A 23 -19.64 2.39 10.17
N CYS A 24 -19.55 2.59 8.87
CA CYS A 24 -18.31 2.48 8.11
C CYS A 24 -17.23 3.43 8.67
N ALA A 25 -17.54 4.71 8.85
CA ALA A 25 -16.58 5.68 9.38
C ALA A 25 -16.07 5.29 10.79
N SER A 26 -16.97 4.82 11.66
CA SER A 26 -16.58 4.37 13.01
C SER A 26 -15.74 3.10 12.98
N PHE A 27 -16.07 2.16 12.09
CA PHE A 27 -15.34 0.92 11.89
C PHE A 27 -13.94 1.15 11.34
N PHE A 28 -13.79 1.95 10.29
CA PHE A 28 -12.48 2.26 9.72
C PHE A 28 -11.61 3.06 10.69
N ARG A 29 -12.19 3.96 11.48
CA ARG A 29 -11.45 4.64 12.56
C ARG A 29 -10.91 3.65 13.60
N LEU A 30 -11.68 2.63 13.94
CA LEU A 30 -11.20 1.54 14.81
C LEU A 30 -10.06 0.77 14.15
N LEU A 31 -10.18 0.46 12.85
CA LEU A 31 -9.11 -0.26 12.14
C LEU A 31 -7.82 0.55 12.03
N ILE A 32 -7.89 1.87 11.78
CA ILE A 32 -6.72 2.77 11.80
C ILE A 32 -6.03 2.72 13.18
N PHE A 33 -6.81 2.86 14.26
CA PHE A 33 -6.26 2.75 15.61
C PHE A 33 -5.58 1.40 15.85
N VAL A 34 -6.19 0.31 15.37
CA VAL A 34 -5.66 -1.04 15.51
C VAL A 34 -4.40 -1.25 14.66
N SER A 35 -4.32 -0.70 13.45
CA SER A 35 -3.11 -0.78 12.61
C SER A 35 -1.94 -0.02 13.20
N ASP A 36 -2.19 1.11 13.86
CA ASP A 36 -1.13 1.97 14.39
C ASP A 36 -0.60 1.50 15.75
N ILE A 37 -1.51 1.07 16.64
CA ILE A 37 -1.19 0.84 18.05
C ILE A 37 -1.19 -0.66 18.41
N ALA A 38 -1.92 -1.49 17.66
CA ALA A 38 -2.14 -2.90 18.00
C ALA A 38 -1.72 -3.87 16.87
N ALA A 39 -0.81 -3.46 15.97
CA ALA A 39 -0.28 -4.32 14.91
C ALA A 39 0.32 -5.63 15.46
N GLU A 40 0.98 -5.58 16.62
CA GLU A 40 1.44 -6.77 17.34
C GLU A 40 0.30 -7.73 17.68
N GLY A 41 -0.85 -7.20 18.12
CA GLY A 41 -2.04 -7.99 18.40
C GLY A 41 -2.52 -8.71 17.16
N ILE A 42 -2.63 -8.00 16.03
CA ILE A 42 -3.04 -8.58 14.73
C ILE A 42 -2.09 -9.70 14.31
N ALA A 43 -0.78 -9.53 14.50
CA ALA A 43 0.22 -10.52 14.12
C ALA A 43 0.20 -11.79 14.98
N GLN A 44 -0.23 -11.67 16.24
CA GLN A 44 -0.40 -12.79 17.16
C GLN A 44 -1.77 -13.48 17.01
N SER A 45 -2.73 -12.80 16.39
CA SER A 45 -4.06 -13.34 16.10
C SER A 45 -4.02 -14.40 14.97
N PRO A 46 -5.07 -15.21 14.82
CA PRO A 46 -5.17 -16.15 13.71
C PRO A 46 -5.03 -15.43 12.35
N PRO A 47 -4.35 -16.03 11.35
CA PRO A 47 -4.14 -15.40 10.04
C PRO A 47 -5.42 -14.89 9.37
N GLN A 48 -6.54 -15.58 9.61
CA GLN A 48 -7.87 -15.20 9.14
C GLN A 48 -8.26 -13.76 9.55
N MET A 49 -7.85 -13.31 10.74
CA MET A 49 -8.17 -11.97 11.21
C MET A 49 -7.54 -10.89 10.33
N LEU A 50 -6.28 -11.09 9.93
CA LEU A 50 -5.62 -10.21 8.98
C LEU A 50 -6.30 -10.27 7.61
N ASP A 51 -6.64 -11.47 7.14
CA ASP A 51 -7.31 -11.65 5.85
C ASP A 51 -8.69 -10.94 5.84
N ASP A 52 -9.44 -10.99 6.93
CA ASP A 52 -10.73 -10.30 7.08
C ASP A 52 -10.58 -8.77 7.15
N ILE A 53 -9.55 -8.26 7.83
CA ILE A 53 -9.21 -6.83 7.82
C ILE A 53 -8.90 -6.40 6.39
N LEU A 54 -8.02 -7.13 5.70
CA LEU A 54 -7.61 -6.81 4.34
C LEU A 54 -8.75 -6.96 3.33
N ARG A 55 -9.73 -7.84 3.57
CA ARG A 55 -10.98 -7.90 2.80
C ARG A 55 -11.75 -6.59 2.90
N CYS A 56 -11.94 -6.06 4.11
CA CYS A 56 -12.62 -4.77 4.31
C CYS A 56 -11.83 -3.61 3.70
N VAL A 57 -10.51 -3.59 3.86
CA VAL A 57 -9.62 -2.59 3.24
C VAL A 57 -9.76 -2.63 1.73
N LYS A 58 -9.68 -3.81 1.10
CA LYS A 58 -9.84 -3.98 -0.36
C LYS A 58 -11.19 -3.47 -0.85
N ALA A 59 -12.28 -3.76 -0.13
CA ALA A 59 -13.61 -3.26 -0.49
C ALA A 59 -13.67 -1.71 -0.43
N ALA A 60 -13.04 -1.08 0.56
CA ALA A 60 -13.02 0.38 0.67
C ALA A 60 -12.10 1.08 -0.34
N LEU A 61 -11.14 0.35 -0.92
CA LEU A 61 -10.27 0.83 -2.00
C LEU A 61 -10.96 0.82 -3.37
N ASP A 62 -12.19 0.30 -3.48
CA ASP A 62 -12.95 0.36 -4.71
C ASP A 62 -13.67 1.71 -4.87
N TYR A 63 -13.69 2.23 -6.10
CA TYR A 63 -14.15 3.58 -6.44
C TYR A 63 -15.61 3.87 -6.05
N SER A 64 -16.44 2.84 -5.88
CA SER A 64 -17.84 2.95 -5.46
C SER A 64 -18.01 3.56 -4.07
N PHE A 65 -16.95 3.64 -3.27
CA PHE A 65 -17.04 3.99 -1.87
C PHE A 65 -16.65 5.47 -1.56
N GLY A 66 -16.12 6.25 -2.50
CA GLY A 66 -15.82 7.67 -2.29
C GLY A 66 -14.56 7.95 -1.43
N GLY A 67 -14.03 9.17 -1.55
CA GLY A 67 -12.65 9.50 -1.15
C GLY A 67 -12.30 9.28 0.33
N ASP A 68 -13.20 9.56 1.28
CA ASP A 68 -12.89 9.40 2.72
C ASP A 68 -12.66 7.94 3.12
N ARG A 69 -13.39 7.00 2.51
CA ARG A 69 -13.24 5.56 2.77
C ARG A 69 -11.94 5.03 2.19
N VAL A 70 -11.61 5.46 0.96
CA VAL A 70 -10.32 5.16 0.33
C VAL A 70 -9.17 5.67 1.19
N ARG A 71 -9.25 6.92 1.67
CA ARG A 71 -8.23 7.49 2.56
C ARG A 71 -8.03 6.65 3.81
N SER A 72 -9.11 6.26 4.49
CA SER A 72 -9.00 5.39 5.67
C SER A 72 -8.37 4.03 5.36
N ALA A 73 -8.68 3.46 4.19
CA ALA A 73 -8.09 2.19 3.76
C ALA A 73 -6.58 2.34 3.47
N LEU A 74 -6.16 3.43 2.81
CA LEU A 74 -4.75 3.76 2.57
C LEU A 74 -4.00 4.01 3.88
N GLU A 75 -4.62 4.67 4.85
CA GLU A 75 -4.06 4.91 6.19
C GLU A 75 -3.81 3.61 6.94
N ILE A 76 -4.76 2.65 6.90
CA ILE A 76 -4.58 1.31 7.49
C ILE A 76 -3.41 0.57 6.83
N VAL A 77 -3.30 0.60 5.50
CA VAL A 77 -2.20 -0.05 4.78
C VAL A 77 -0.86 0.56 5.18
N ASN A 78 -0.76 1.89 5.25
CA ASN A 78 0.43 2.59 5.73
C ASN A 78 0.79 2.20 7.17
N GLY A 79 -0.18 2.20 8.09
CA GLY A 79 0.04 1.85 9.49
C GLY A 79 0.56 0.42 9.67
N LEU A 80 -0.05 -0.55 8.99
CA LEU A 80 0.43 -1.94 9.01
C LEU A 80 1.82 -2.09 8.38
N ALA A 81 2.06 -1.45 7.23
CA ALA A 81 3.35 -1.51 6.54
C ALA A 81 4.47 -0.88 7.36
N ALA A 82 4.23 0.24 8.05
CA ALA A 82 5.21 0.90 8.91
C ALA A 82 5.71 -0.03 10.04
N ASN A 83 4.79 -0.76 10.68
CA ASN A 83 5.13 -1.76 11.69
C ASN A 83 5.98 -2.91 11.10
N CYS A 84 5.66 -3.35 9.89
CA CYS A 84 6.42 -4.39 9.18
C CYS A 84 7.82 -3.92 8.77
N VAL A 85 7.97 -2.67 8.32
CA VAL A 85 9.27 -2.09 7.98
C VAL A 85 10.17 -2.00 9.21
N GLU A 86 9.64 -1.56 10.36
CA GLU A 86 10.39 -1.50 11.61
C GLU A 86 10.88 -2.90 12.04
N ASP A 87 10.04 -3.93 11.88
CA ASP A 87 10.42 -5.33 12.16
C ASP A 87 11.48 -5.86 11.19
N SER A 88 11.39 -5.52 9.90
CA SER A 88 12.40 -5.88 8.89
C SER A 88 13.77 -5.28 9.20
N VAL A 89 13.82 -4.04 9.70
CA VAL A 89 15.07 -3.39 10.15
C VAL A 89 15.63 -4.10 11.38
N LYS A 90 14.77 -4.48 12.34
CA LYS A 90 15.16 -5.21 13.56
C LYS A 90 15.43 -6.71 13.30
N LYS A 91 15.06 -7.22 12.13
CA LYS A 91 15.19 -8.63 11.69
C LYS A 91 14.56 -9.63 12.67
N THR A 92 13.42 -9.31 13.27
CA THR A 92 12.78 -10.22 14.24
C THR A 92 11.87 -11.25 13.55
N GLY A 93 11.32 -10.92 12.38
CA GLY A 93 10.47 -11.82 11.58
C GLY A 93 9.07 -12.00 12.15
N LYS A 94 8.67 -11.16 13.10
CA LYS A 94 7.38 -11.21 13.79
C LYS A 94 6.20 -10.95 12.87
N TYR A 95 6.40 -10.12 11.85
CA TYR A 95 5.34 -9.72 10.93
C TYR A 95 5.40 -10.42 9.57
N ALA A 96 6.11 -11.55 9.45
CA ALA A 96 6.33 -12.23 8.15
C ALA A 96 5.04 -12.49 7.35
N THR A 97 4.00 -13.04 7.97
CA THR A 97 2.70 -13.29 7.32
C THR A 97 2.02 -11.98 6.90
N MET A 98 2.10 -10.95 7.75
CA MET A 98 1.52 -9.64 7.46
C MET A 98 2.21 -8.98 6.28
N THR A 99 3.55 -9.05 6.26
CA THR A 99 4.37 -8.60 5.15
C THR A 99 3.96 -9.24 3.84
N GLU A 100 3.84 -10.57 3.79
CA GLU A 100 3.42 -11.29 2.58
C GLU A 100 2.06 -10.78 2.06
N ARG A 101 1.07 -10.63 2.95
CA ARG A 101 -0.28 -10.18 2.58
C ARG A 101 -0.32 -8.73 2.12
N LEU A 102 0.48 -7.85 2.74
CA LEU A 102 0.58 -6.45 2.35
C LEU A 102 1.27 -6.29 0.99
N LEU A 103 2.33 -7.05 0.71
CA LEU A 103 3.01 -7.00 -0.58
C LEU A 103 2.11 -7.43 -1.74
N ALA A 104 1.11 -8.29 -1.50
CA ALA A 104 0.09 -8.61 -2.49
C ALA A 104 -0.80 -7.42 -2.90
N LEU A 105 -0.77 -6.30 -2.16
CA LEU A 105 -1.49 -5.07 -2.49
C LEU A 105 -0.72 -4.14 -3.43
N VAL A 106 0.57 -4.40 -3.71
CA VAL A 106 1.41 -3.55 -4.56
C VAL A 106 0.75 -3.18 -5.89
N PRO A 107 0.18 -4.13 -6.68
CA PRO A 107 -0.48 -3.79 -7.94
C PRO A 107 -1.66 -2.84 -7.76
N LYS A 108 -2.51 -3.08 -6.75
CA LYS A 108 -3.68 -2.26 -6.47
C LYS A 108 -3.28 -0.85 -6.00
N MET A 109 -2.27 -0.73 -5.13
CA MET A 109 -1.77 0.58 -4.68
C MET A 109 -1.20 1.39 -5.86
N PHE A 110 -0.44 0.74 -6.73
CA PHE A 110 0.07 1.38 -7.93
C PHE A 110 -1.05 1.82 -8.88
N GLN A 111 -2.03 0.96 -9.11
CA GLN A 111 -3.21 1.30 -9.91
C GLN A 111 -3.96 2.52 -9.34
N LEU A 112 -4.24 2.52 -8.03
CA LEU A 112 -4.92 3.65 -7.38
C LEU A 112 -4.13 4.94 -7.50
N ALA A 113 -2.82 4.90 -7.28
CA ALA A 113 -1.97 6.08 -7.43
C ALA A 113 -1.97 6.62 -8.88
N MET A 114 -2.06 5.74 -9.89
CA MET A 114 -2.22 6.15 -11.29
C MET A 114 -3.58 6.81 -11.55
N GLU A 115 -4.65 6.22 -11.04
CA GLU A 115 -6.02 6.68 -11.25
C GLU A 115 -6.33 7.99 -10.49
N TYR A 116 -5.75 8.20 -9.31
CA TYR A 116 -5.85 9.46 -8.54
C TYR A 116 -4.92 10.58 -9.03
N SER A 117 -4.34 10.47 -10.22
CA SER A 117 -3.42 11.48 -10.80
C SER A 117 -3.97 12.92 -10.81
N PHE A 118 -5.29 13.12 -10.70
CA PHE A 118 -5.94 14.43 -10.62
C PHE A 118 -6.49 14.80 -9.23
N GLU A 119 -6.47 13.88 -8.26
CA GLU A 119 -6.93 14.08 -6.88
C GLU A 119 -5.72 14.12 -5.94
N LEU A 120 -5.05 15.27 -5.84
CA LEU A 120 -3.73 15.41 -5.19
C LEU A 120 -3.66 14.83 -3.77
N ASP A 121 -4.70 15.00 -2.96
CA ASP A 121 -4.74 14.44 -1.60
C ASP A 121 -4.72 12.91 -1.62
N LEU A 122 -5.56 12.28 -2.45
CA LEU A 122 -5.60 10.83 -2.58
C LEU A 122 -4.38 10.27 -3.31
N LEU A 123 -3.83 11.01 -4.27
CA LEU A 123 -2.55 10.68 -4.91
C LEU A 123 -1.44 10.60 -3.86
N SER A 124 -1.35 11.61 -2.98
CA SER A 124 -0.38 11.64 -1.88
C SER A 124 -0.54 10.43 -0.96
N ASP A 125 -1.78 10.13 -0.55
CA ASP A 125 -2.08 9.00 0.34
C ASP A 125 -1.74 7.64 -0.33
N ALA A 126 -2.10 7.46 -1.61
CA ALA A 126 -1.89 6.23 -2.36
C ALA A 126 -0.42 6.00 -2.71
N SER A 127 0.29 7.04 -3.14
CA SER A 127 1.73 6.98 -3.40
C SER A 127 2.53 6.75 -2.12
N SER A 128 2.10 7.30 -0.97
CA SER A 128 2.69 6.99 0.33
C SER A 128 2.50 5.51 0.69
N ALA A 129 1.29 4.98 0.54
CA ALA A 129 1.01 3.56 0.79
C ALA A 129 1.86 2.65 -0.12
N LEU A 130 1.93 2.96 -1.42
CA LEU A 130 2.79 2.26 -2.37
C LEU A 130 4.26 2.33 -1.93
N PHE A 131 4.76 3.49 -1.53
CA PHE A 131 6.13 3.66 -1.08
C PHE A 131 6.46 2.79 0.13
N SER A 132 5.57 2.74 1.13
CA SER A 132 5.75 1.87 2.29
C SER A 132 5.80 0.38 1.91
N LEU A 133 5.02 -0.05 0.92
CA LEU A 133 5.10 -1.42 0.39
C LEU A 133 6.39 -1.67 -0.39
N ILE A 134 6.89 -0.70 -1.15
CA ILE A 134 8.19 -0.79 -1.85
C ILE A 134 9.33 -0.95 -0.85
N LEU A 135 9.32 -0.17 0.26
CA LEU A 135 10.32 -0.31 1.32
C LEU A 135 10.26 -1.68 1.99
N LEU A 136 9.06 -2.23 2.14
CA LEU A 136 8.83 -3.53 2.77
C LEU A 136 9.33 -4.70 1.91
N GLY A 137 9.19 -4.59 0.59
CA GLY A 137 9.59 -5.64 -0.35
C GLY A 137 9.94 -5.09 -1.73
N PRO A 138 11.16 -4.56 -1.92
CA PRO A 138 11.59 -3.98 -3.20
C PRO A 138 11.48 -4.97 -4.35
N ASP A 139 11.76 -6.25 -4.09
CA ASP A 139 11.69 -7.31 -5.10
C ASP A 139 10.26 -7.59 -5.56
N SER A 140 9.26 -7.41 -4.69
CA SER A 140 7.85 -7.54 -5.06
C SER A 140 7.46 -6.45 -6.08
N PHE A 141 7.89 -5.21 -5.85
CA PHE A 141 7.66 -4.12 -6.79
C PHE A 141 8.45 -4.32 -8.10
N LYS A 142 9.72 -4.75 -8.04
CA LYS A 142 10.51 -5.08 -9.24
C LYS A 142 9.84 -6.18 -10.08
N ALA A 143 9.32 -7.22 -9.44
CA ALA A 143 8.60 -8.30 -10.11
C ALA A 143 7.31 -7.79 -10.78
N PHE A 144 6.56 -6.93 -10.10
CA PHE A 144 5.38 -6.26 -10.65
C PHE A 144 5.72 -5.37 -11.86
N VAL A 145 6.76 -4.54 -11.76
CA VAL A 145 7.23 -3.71 -12.89
C VAL A 145 7.67 -4.58 -14.07
N THR A 146 8.41 -5.65 -13.82
CA THR A 146 8.83 -6.60 -14.85
C THR A 146 7.62 -7.23 -15.55
N HIS A 147 6.58 -7.58 -14.80
CA HIS A 147 5.34 -8.07 -15.36
C HIS A 147 4.67 -7.02 -16.27
N LEU A 148 4.53 -5.77 -15.82
CA LEU A 148 3.96 -4.68 -16.62
C LEU A 148 4.76 -4.44 -17.91
N LEU A 149 6.08 -4.41 -17.83
CA LEU A 149 6.96 -4.20 -18.99
C LEU A 149 6.90 -5.35 -20.01
N ASN A 150 6.42 -6.54 -19.60
CA ASN A 150 6.25 -7.69 -20.48
C ASN A 150 4.83 -7.80 -21.05
N LEU A 151 3.89 -6.92 -20.69
CA LEU A 151 2.57 -6.88 -21.31
C LEU A 151 2.69 -6.53 -22.80
N PRO A 152 1.94 -7.20 -23.71
CA PRO A 152 1.95 -6.90 -25.13
C PRO A 152 1.66 -5.42 -25.43
N SER A 153 0.68 -4.84 -24.71
CA SER A 153 0.26 -3.44 -24.81
C SER A 153 1.36 -2.43 -24.47
N ASN A 154 2.38 -2.85 -23.73
CA ASN A 154 3.47 -1.99 -23.26
C ASN A 154 4.76 -2.16 -24.08
N GLN A 155 4.85 -3.16 -24.96
CA GLN A 155 6.09 -3.44 -25.71
C GLN A 155 6.53 -2.28 -26.61
N GLU A 156 5.57 -1.59 -27.24
CA GLU A 156 5.87 -0.45 -28.13
C GLU A 156 6.56 0.71 -27.38
N ASN A 157 6.23 0.90 -26.10
CA ASN A 157 6.77 1.97 -25.26
C ASN A 157 7.80 1.45 -24.25
N ARG A 158 8.29 0.21 -24.40
CA ARG A 158 9.07 -0.48 -23.36
C ARG A 158 10.28 0.30 -22.86
N GLU A 159 11.11 0.81 -23.76
CA GLU A 159 12.33 1.56 -23.39
C GLU A 159 12.00 2.81 -22.56
N ARG A 160 10.95 3.55 -22.96
CA ARG A 160 10.46 4.72 -22.24
C ARG A 160 9.92 4.36 -20.85
N LEU A 161 9.19 3.23 -20.75
CA LEU A 161 8.67 2.74 -19.48
C LEU A 161 9.80 2.27 -18.56
N GLU A 162 10.80 1.55 -19.08
CA GLU A 162 11.99 1.14 -18.33
C GLU A 162 12.74 2.35 -17.76
N GLU A 163 12.95 3.39 -18.55
CA GLU A 163 13.56 4.65 -18.10
C GLU A 163 12.72 5.32 -17.00
N ALA A 164 11.40 5.42 -17.20
CA ALA A 164 10.49 6.04 -16.24
C ALA A 164 10.48 5.28 -14.90
N PHE A 165 10.41 3.95 -14.92
CA PHE A 165 10.48 3.13 -13.70
C PHE A 165 11.86 3.20 -13.02
N SER A 166 12.94 3.29 -13.80
CA SER A 166 14.29 3.49 -13.25
C SER A 166 14.38 4.83 -12.50
N GLN A 167 13.86 5.91 -13.10
CA GLN A 167 13.84 7.25 -12.49
C GLN A 167 12.95 7.30 -11.25
N LEU A 168 11.80 6.63 -11.28
CA LEU A 168 10.92 6.53 -10.12
C LEU A 168 11.66 6.01 -8.88
N LEU A 169 12.60 5.07 -9.07
CA LEU A 169 13.37 4.40 -8.02
C LEU A 169 14.74 5.04 -7.71
N THR A 170 15.15 6.12 -8.40
CA THR A 170 16.49 6.70 -8.28
C THR A 170 16.57 7.89 -7.28
N PRO A 171 17.56 7.93 -6.37
CA PRO A 171 18.24 6.85 -5.67
C PRO A 171 17.59 6.72 -4.28
N PHE A 172 16.76 5.70 -4.08
CA PHE A 172 16.55 5.19 -2.73
C PHE A 172 17.82 4.38 -2.37
N PRO A 173 18.72 4.88 -1.52
CA PRO A 173 19.85 4.07 -1.05
C PRO A 173 19.23 2.96 -0.20
N GLY A 174 19.27 1.71 -0.66
CA GLY A 174 18.60 0.62 0.04
C GLY A 174 18.04 -0.51 -0.82
N VAL A 175 17.92 -0.36 -2.14
CA VAL A 175 17.47 -1.47 -2.98
C VAL A 175 18.56 -2.54 -3.18
N ASP A 176 19.84 -2.18 -3.05
CA ASP A 176 20.97 -3.13 -3.11
C ASP A 176 21.97 -3.01 -1.93
N ASP A 177 21.79 -2.04 -1.01
CA ASP A 177 22.68 -1.86 0.14
C ASP A 177 21.86 -1.44 1.37
N ILE A 178 21.59 -2.39 2.28
CA ILE A 178 20.84 -2.16 3.54
C ILE A 178 21.76 -1.49 4.56
N SER A 179 22.37 -0.39 4.13
CA SER A 179 22.84 0.65 5.01
C SER A 179 21.88 1.81 4.81
N PHE A 180 20.89 1.92 5.69
CA PHE A 180 20.15 3.16 5.90
C PHE A 180 21.03 4.08 6.78
N PRO A 181 21.71 5.10 6.24
CA PRO A 181 22.08 6.22 7.09
C PRO A 181 21.43 7.53 6.59
N VAL A 182 20.92 8.29 7.57
CA VAL A 182 20.75 9.76 7.60
C VAL A 182 19.39 10.38 7.22
N GLN A 183 18.57 9.84 6.31
CA GLN A 183 17.33 10.55 5.90
C GLN A 183 16.05 10.08 6.64
N PRO A 184 15.22 11.00 7.19
CA PRO A 184 13.93 10.65 7.77
C PRO A 184 12.99 10.02 6.73
N HIS A 185 12.20 9.02 7.15
CA HIS A 185 11.18 8.36 6.31
C HIS A 185 10.26 9.37 5.58
N SER A 186 9.92 10.47 6.24
CA SER A 186 9.09 11.55 5.66
C SER A 186 9.74 12.28 4.48
N GLN A 187 11.07 12.41 4.45
CA GLN A 187 11.78 13.04 3.34
C GLN A 187 11.85 12.11 2.13
N LEU A 188 12.12 10.82 2.36
CA LEU A 188 12.13 9.81 1.31
C LEU A 188 10.74 9.65 0.68
N ASN A 189 9.68 9.65 1.50
CA ASN A 189 8.31 9.59 1.00
C ASN A 189 7.98 10.80 0.11
N ARG A 190 8.25 12.04 0.57
CA ARG A 190 8.03 13.25 -0.26
C ARG A 190 8.79 13.20 -1.58
N ARG A 191 10.00 12.67 -1.57
CA ARG A 191 10.79 12.50 -2.79
C ARG A 191 10.16 11.46 -3.72
N PHE A 192 9.71 10.33 -3.19
CA PHE A 192 8.97 9.33 -3.96
C PHE A 192 7.72 9.95 -4.60
N GLN A 193 6.94 10.71 -3.82
CA GLN A 193 5.74 11.39 -4.32
C GLN A 193 6.07 12.33 -5.49
N SER A 194 7.10 13.16 -5.35
CA SER A 194 7.56 14.04 -6.44
C SER A 194 8.02 13.25 -7.67
N ASN A 195 8.79 12.17 -7.49
CA ASN A 195 9.20 11.30 -8.59
C ASN A 195 8.00 10.60 -9.24
N PHE A 196 6.96 10.28 -8.46
CA PHE A 196 5.75 9.63 -8.95
C PHE A 196 4.90 10.60 -9.78
N GLU A 197 4.81 11.87 -9.39
CA GLU A 197 4.19 12.91 -10.22
C GLU A 197 4.88 13.06 -11.59
N ASP A 198 6.22 13.12 -11.60
CA ASP A 198 7.00 13.13 -12.85
C ASP A 198 6.81 11.85 -13.67
N PHE A 199 6.73 10.70 -12.99
CA PHE A 199 6.45 9.41 -13.61
C PHE A 199 5.09 9.42 -14.31
N LEU A 200 4.03 9.92 -13.66
CA LEU A 200 2.69 10.02 -14.24
C LEU A 200 2.68 10.80 -15.56
N ILE A 201 3.41 11.93 -15.60
CA ILE A 201 3.55 12.74 -16.82
C ILE A 201 4.26 11.94 -17.92
N ARG A 202 5.31 11.20 -17.57
CA ARG A 202 6.12 10.42 -18.50
C ARG A 202 5.41 9.18 -19.04
N VAL A 203 4.53 8.55 -18.28
CA VAL A 203 3.87 7.31 -18.70
C VAL A 203 2.43 7.51 -19.18
N SER A 204 1.89 8.73 -19.05
CA SER A 204 0.54 9.08 -19.51
C SER A 204 0.35 8.70 -20.98
N GLY A 205 -0.68 7.87 -21.23
CA GLY A 205 -1.02 7.34 -22.55
C GLY A 205 -0.11 6.23 -23.09
N CYS A 206 0.95 5.84 -22.37
CA CYS A 206 1.90 4.82 -22.80
C CYS A 206 1.86 3.55 -21.95
N LEU A 207 1.44 3.65 -20.69
CA LEU A 207 1.39 2.53 -19.76
C LEU A 207 -0.04 1.95 -19.66
N CYS A 208 -0.16 0.66 -19.97
CA CYS A 208 -1.34 -0.15 -19.72
C CYS A 208 -1.12 -1.03 -18.47
N LEU A 209 -2.16 -1.15 -17.65
CA LEU A 209 -2.14 -1.97 -16.42
C LEU A 209 -2.77 -3.37 -16.61
N ASN A 210 -3.42 -3.62 -17.75
CA ASN A 210 -4.13 -4.85 -18.09
C ASN A 210 -3.60 -5.49 -19.38
#